data_AF-G8TDH4-F1
#
_entry.id   AF-G8TDH4-F1
#
_cell.length_a   1.000
_cell.length_b   1.000
_cell.length_c   1.000
_cell.angle_alpha   90.00
_cell.angle_beta   90.00
_cell.angle_gamma   90.00
#
_symmetry.space_group_name_H-M   'P 1'
#
loop_
_entity.id
_entity.type
_entity.pdbx_description
1 polymer ?
#
loop_
_entity_poly.entity_id
_entity_poly.type
_entity_poly.pdbx_seq_one_letter_code
_entity_poly.pdbx_strand_id
1 'polypeptide(L)'
;MVIMMKKNKIVSGIMAMVCLPVAFLHGQTSKEKETFSWSNLPGVEQPVFNTDTFNIVQFGSVADGLTLNTNSINKAISTCSEKVVA
;
A
#
# COMPACT_ATOMS: atom_id res chain seq x y z
N MET A 1 32.37 48.19 -54.75
CA MET A 1 31.48 47.32 -53.96
C MET A 1 30.06 47.64 -54.40
N VAL A 2 29.53 46.83 -55.33
CA VAL A 2 28.37 47.11 -56.16
C VAL A 2 27.24 46.15 -55.74
N ILE A 3 26.10 46.72 -55.33
CA ILE A 3 24.73 46.23 -55.54
C ILE A 3 24.21 44.98 -54.78
N MET A 4 23.18 45.25 -53.95
CA MET A 4 21.94 44.51 -53.66
C MET A 4 21.97 43.05 -53.17
N MET A 5 21.61 42.88 -51.90
CA MET A 5 20.90 41.71 -51.38
C MET A 5 19.39 41.93 -51.49
N LYS A 6 18.71 41.26 -52.43
CA LYS A 6 17.28 40.96 -52.33
C LYS A 6 16.90 39.80 -53.25
N LYS A 7 17.04 38.56 -52.75
CA LYS A 7 16.43 37.37 -53.35
C LYS A 7 15.98 36.41 -52.24
N ASN A 8 14.84 35.76 -52.47
CA ASN A 8 14.35 34.54 -51.82
C ASN A 8 13.23 34.69 -50.76
N LYS A 9 12.11 35.30 -51.15
CA LYS A 9 10.77 35.02 -50.58
C LYS A 9 10.23 33.62 -50.98
N ILE A 10 11.06 32.57 -50.94
CA ILE A 10 10.70 31.21 -51.43
C ILE A 10 10.85 30.15 -50.32
N VAL A 11 11.47 30.48 -49.18
CA VAL A 11 11.68 29.49 -48.09
C VAL A 11 10.45 29.32 -47.19
N SER A 12 9.41 30.15 -47.36
CA SER A 12 8.18 30.08 -46.54
C SER A 12 7.19 28.98 -46.97
N GLY A 13 7.48 28.24 -48.06
CA GLY A 13 6.51 27.34 -48.70
C GLY A 13 6.72 25.83 -48.50
N ILE A 14 7.79 25.40 -47.84
CA ILE A 14 8.11 23.95 -47.69
C ILE A 14 7.77 23.43 -46.27
N MET A 15 7.42 24.33 -45.35
CA MET A 15 7.06 24.00 -43.97
C MET A 15 5.55 23.74 -43.81
N ALA A 16 4.94 22.95 -44.70
CA ALA A 16 3.52 22.62 -44.62
C ALA A 16 3.13 21.23 -45.15
N MET A 17 4.08 20.35 -45.45
CA MET A 17 3.78 19.02 -46.04
C MET A 17 4.54 17.86 -45.39
N VAL A 18 4.72 17.91 -44.06
CA VAL A 18 5.10 16.74 -43.26
C VAL A 18 4.26 16.79 -41.97
N CYS A 19 2.94 16.64 -42.12
CA CYS A 19 2.04 16.43 -41.01
C CYS A 19 1.02 15.38 -41.44
N LEU A 20 0.94 14.29 -40.65
CA LEU A 20 0.05 13.11 -40.72
C LEU A 20 0.64 11.87 -41.43
N PRO A 21 0.74 10.66 -40.81
CA PRO A 21 0.25 10.22 -39.50
C PRO A 21 1.32 9.44 -38.67
N VAL A 22 1.94 10.06 -37.65
CA VAL A 22 2.63 9.31 -36.57
C VAL A 22 1.71 9.25 -35.35
N ALA A 23 0.52 8.69 -35.56
CA ALA A 23 -0.49 8.54 -34.51
C ALA A 23 -0.87 7.07 -34.31
N PHE A 24 0.08 6.13 -34.35
CA PHE A 24 -0.18 4.71 -34.08
C PHE A 24 0.99 3.94 -33.44
N LEU A 25 1.87 4.57 -32.67
CA LEU A 25 2.82 3.84 -31.82
C LEU A 25 3.03 4.53 -30.47
N HIS A 26 1.97 4.57 -29.65
CA HIS A 26 2.12 4.62 -28.20
C HIS A 26 1.29 3.49 -27.57
N GLY A 27 1.57 2.25 -27.99
CA GLY A 27 1.28 1.08 -27.18
C GLY A 27 2.47 0.86 -26.26
N GLN A 28 2.53 1.56 -25.13
CA GLN A 28 3.44 1.18 -24.04
C GLN A 28 2.60 0.63 -22.89
N THR A 29 2.72 -0.69 -22.77
CA THR A 29 2.29 -1.55 -21.69
C THR A 29 2.28 -0.83 -20.35
N SER A 30 1.11 -0.70 -19.74
CA SER A 30 0.99 -0.48 -18.31
C SER A 30 1.70 -1.67 -17.66
N LYS A 31 2.94 -1.50 -17.18
CA LYS A 31 3.45 -2.36 -16.12
C LYS A 31 2.53 -2.09 -14.94
N GLU A 32 1.52 -2.93 -14.81
CA GLU A 32 0.82 -3.11 -13.55
C GLU A 32 1.91 -3.25 -12.49
N LYS A 33 1.93 -2.32 -11.54
CA LYS A 33 2.86 -2.37 -10.42
C LYS A 33 2.43 -3.59 -9.64
N GLU A 34 3.04 -4.74 -9.95
CA GLU A 34 2.92 -6.01 -9.25
C GLU A 34 2.96 -5.69 -7.76
N THR A 35 1.77 -5.64 -7.14
CA THR A 35 1.61 -5.09 -5.78
C THR A 35 2.27 -6.01 -4.75
N PHE A 36 2.53 -7.26 -5.15
CA PHE A 36 3.22 -8.27 -4.37
C PHE A 36 4.19 -9.04 -5.27
N SER A 37 5.45 -9.14 -4.87
CA SER A 37 6.45 -10.01 -5.50
C SER A 37 7.23 -10.74 -4.41
N TRP A 38 7.90 -11.85 -4.75
CA TRP A 38 8.79 -12.54 -3.81
C TRP A 38 9.90 -11.63 -3.26
N SER A 39 10.25 -10.58 -3.99
CA SER A 39 11.18 -9.52 -3.59
C SER A 39 10.53 -8.35 -2.83
N ASN A 40 9.20 -8.30 -2.73
CA ASN A 40 8.43 -7.24 -2.09
C ASN A 40 7.17 -7.82 -1.39
N LEU A 41 7.42 -8.68 -0.40
CA LEU A 41 6.37 -9.19 0.48
C LEU A 41 6.15 -8.20 1.64
N PRO A 42 4.90 -7.99 2.08
CA PRO A 42 4.64 -7.21 3.27
C PRO A 42 5.33 -7.85 4.48
N GLY A 43 5.97 -7.01 5.30
CA GLY A 43 6.56 -7.45 6.56
C GLY A 43 5.48 -7.95 7.52
N VAL A 44 5.81 -8.96 8.32
CA VAL A 44 4.95 -9.43 9.42
C VAL A 44 5.39 -8.72 10.68
N GLU A 45 4.47 -8.01 11.33
CA GLU A 45 4.70 -7.44 12.66
C GLU A 45 4.31 -8.47 13.73
N GLN A 46 5.15 -8.59 14.75
CA GLN A 46 4.86 -9.41 15.90
C GLN A 46 4.00 -8.63 16.89
N PRO A 47 2.96 -9.25 17.48
CA PRO A 47 2.17 -8.59 18.50
C PRO A 47 3.05 -8.33 19.74
N VAL A 48 2.99 -7.10 20.24
CA VAL A 48 3.59 -6.72 21.51
C VAL A 48 2.50 -6.79 22.58
N PHE A 49 2.78 -7.49 23.67
CA PHE A 49 1.86 -7.62 24.79
C PHE A 49 2.32 -6.76 25.96
N ASN A 50 1.37 -6.22 26.72
CA ASN A 50 1.67 -5.55 27.99
C ASN A 50 2.29 -6.53 28.98
N THR A 51 3.12 -6.03 29.89
CA THR A 51 3.76 -6.85 30.94
C THR A 51 2.81 -7.23 32.08
N ASP A 52 1.53 -6.86 31.97
CA ASP A 52 0.51 -7.17 32.96
C ASP A 52 0.22 -8.68 33.03
N THR A 53 -0.19 -9.14 34.21
CA THR A 53 -0.58 -10.54 34.43
C THR A 53 -1.98 -10.59 35.03
N PHE A 54 -2.83 -11.46 34.47
CA PHE A 54 -4.18 -11.72 34.96
C PHE A 54 -4.27 -13.17 35.43
N ASN A 55 -4.63 -13.37 36.70
CA ASN A 55 -4.84 -14.70 37.24
C ASN A 55 -6.34 -15.05 37.18
N ILE A 56 -6.69 -16.08 36.41
CA ILE A 56 -8.09 -16.52 36.23
C ILE A 56 -8.79 -16.92 37.54
N VAL A 57 -8.04 -17.29 38.59
CA VAL A 57 -8.58 -17.57 39.94
C VAL A 57 -9.24 -16.32 40.54
N GLN A 58 -8.72 -15.12 40.24
CA GLN A 58 -9.33 -13.85 40.66
C GLN A 58 -10.70 -13.62 40.01
N PHE A 59 -11.00 -14.31 38.92
CA PHE A 59 -12.27 -14.26 38.19
C PHE A 59 -13.20 -15.41 38.56
N GLY A 60 -12.83 -16.25 39.53
CA GLY A 60 -13.64 -17.36 40.03
C GLY A 60 -13.34 -18.70 39.35
N SER A 61 -12.19 -18.85 38.67
CA SER A 61 -11.79 -20.18 38.19
C SER A 61 -11.33 -21.08 39.33
N VAL A 62 -11.68 -22.37 39.25
CA VAL A 62 -11.30 -23.40 40.22
C VAL A 62 -10.67 -24.59 39.49
N ALA A 63 -9.56 -25.11 40.02
CA ALA A 63 -8.79 -26.22 39.44
C ALA A 63 -9.21 -27.58 40.02
N ASP A 64 -10.51 -27.83 40.14
CA ASP A 64 -11.10 -29.06 40.71
C ASP A 64 -11.49 -30.11 39.66
N GLY A 65 -11.44 -29.75 38.37
CA GLY A 65 -11.87 -30.61 37.27
C GLY A 65 -13.39 -30.79 37.16
N LEU A 66 -14.17 -30.06 37.96
CA LEU A 66 -15.64 -30.14 38.01
C LEU A 66 -16.31 -28.81 37.70
N THR A 67 -15.73 -27.71 38.17
CA THR A 67 -16.27 -26.36 38.01
C THR A 67 -16.13 -25.89 36.56
N LEU A 68 -17.22 -25.35 35.99
CA LEU A 68 -17.22 -24.79 34.64
C LEU A 68 -16.49 -23.43 34.61
N ASN A 69 -15.24 -23.44 34.16
CA ASN A 69 -14.37 -22.27 34.13
C ASN A 69 -14.60 -21.30 32.96
N THR A 70 -15.49 -21.63 32.02
CA THR A 70 -15.71 -20.85 30.78
C THR A 70 -16.04 -19.38 31.05
N ASN A 71 -16.94 -19.10 31.99
CA ASN A 71 -17.34 -17.73 32.31
C ASN A 71 -16.18 -16.94 32.94
N SER A 72 -15.45 -17.55 33.86
CA SER A 72 -14.30 -16.94 34.54
C SER A 72 -13.16 -16.62 33.57
N ILE A 73 -12.87 -17.53 32.62
CA ILE A 73 -11.86 -17.32 31.58
C ILE A 73 -12.28 -16.20 30.62
N ASN A 74 -13.53 -16.21 30.15
CA ASN A 74 -14.02 -15.16 29.25
C ASN A 74 -13.97 -13.79 29.92
N LYS A 75 -14.32 -13.71 31.21
CA LYS A 75 -14.24 -12.48 31.97
C LYS A 75 -12.79 -11.97 32.08
N ALA A 76 -11.84 -12.86 32.36
CA ALA A 76 -10.42 -12.50 32.41
C ALA A 76 -9.91 -11.95 31.06
N ILE A 77 -10.34 -12.56 29.94
CA ILE A 77 -9.99 -12.09 28.58
C ILE A 77 -10.59 -10.71 28.31
N SER A 78 -11.87 -10.48 28.61
CA SER A 78 -12.52 -9.18 28.41
C SER A 78 -11.82 -8.08 29.20
N THR A 79 -11.55 -8.32 30.49
CA THR A 79 -10.84 -7.35 31.34
C THR A 79 -9.41 -7.08 30.84
N CYS A 80 -8.68 -8.11 30.39
CA CYS A 80 -7.37 -7.94 29.79
C CYS A 80 -7.42 -7.08 28.53
N SER A 81 -8.41 -7.34 27.65
CA SER A 81 -8.61 -6.63 26.40
C SER A 81 -8.96 -5.16 26.61
N GLU A 82 -9.78 -4.83 27.61
CA GLU A 82 -10.17 -3.45 27.93
C GLU A 82 -8.97 -2.61 28.37
N LYS A 83 -8.03 -3.22 29.13
CA LYS A 83 -6.86 -2.51 29.67
C LYS A 83 -5.82 -2.15 28.61
N VAL A 84 -5.85 -2.79 27.44
CA VAL A 84 -4.96 -2.48 26.30
C VAL A 84 -5.42 -1.23 25.53
N VAL A 85 -6.69 -0.82 25.67
CA VAL A 85 -7.31 0.26 24.88
C VAL A 85 -7.46 1.58 25.66
N ALA A 86 -7.07 1.62 26.94
CA ALA A 86 -7.10 2.81 27.80
C ALA A 86 -5.71 3.43 27.98
#